data_AF-A0A1Z8S0N9-F1
#
_entry.id   AF-A0A1Z8S0N9-F1
#
_cell.length_a   1.000
_cell.length_b   1.000
_cell.length_c   1.000
_cell.angle_alpha   90.00
_cell.angle_beta   90.00
_cell.angle_gamma   90.00
#
_symmetry.space_group_name_H-M   'P 1'
#
loop_
_entity.id
_entity.type
_entity.pdbx_description
1 polymer ?
#
loop_
_entity_poly.entity_id
_entity_poly.type
_entity_poly.pdbx_seq_one_letter_code
_entity_poly.pdbx_strand_id
1 'polypeptide(L)'
;MRATDLNTAVFAFGRLNPPTIGHGRLVDVVKNQPGKPFLFLTHTQKPNTDPLTFQQKLKYAKASFDGITIGYPDVKTIIQALQKLESLGFAHVILVAGSDRVKQFESFLTKYNGKDYNFESVKVMSSGERDPDAEGIEGMSASKMREHARKGEFDKFNDGVINQKIAKQMYNDVRAGLKIQETVTEDIATKPKVYVDMDGVIADFFSALAQFRKVNHWKDQGGEMSVEDSIKMIAGTDFFYTLPVFPTAKQLITMVQSFTGGEWYICSSPLRGDHENSKKHKLRWLRDNGFSPTGTIITGRKESYAVNKTNGIPNILIDDKPSNIERWIAKGGIGIRYQANKDNLSRILIAFKLVETYFEKNDSITSELVSKMNQAVNTGKLVEHGGRIVKGINTTHDVGIDAIKKQSAKLGFNVDNDGYPPKLREELKFQNKSGDKSLLTLPGTKKFQKMKKTSSPGTEKWFKAYRTLPYLTKGRKNHYMLPVKEQINILENQIKQLKEKWSEKYKKAIDCSNPKGFSQKAHCAGRKKKQ
;
A
#
# COMPACT_ATOMS: atom_id res chain seq x y z
N MET A 1 16.80 41.29 6.62
CA MET A 1 16.84 41.54 5.16
C MET A 1 16.88 43.04 4.95
N ARG A 2 17.83 43.53 4.16
CA ARG A 2 17.87 44.93 3.73
C ARG A 2 16.66 45.21 2.81
N ALA A 3 16.28 46.48 2.64
CA ALA A 3 15.16 46.85 1.76
C ALA A 3 15.34 46.33 0.31
N THR A 4 16.59 46.26 -0.15
CA THR A 4 16.99 45.68 -1.45
C THR A 4 16.72 44.16 -1.55
N ASP A 5 16.78 43.43 -0.44
CA ASP A 5 16.58 41.98 -0.42
C ASP A 5 15.09 41.61 -0.53
N LEU A 6 14.18 42.48 -0.04
CA LEU A 6 12.74 42.30 -0.18
C LEU A 6 12.23 42.57 -1.61
N ASN A 7 13.01 43.33 -2.38
CA ASN A 7 12.70 43.71 -3.76
C ASN A 7 13.45 42.85 -4.81
N THR A 8 14.08 41.76 -4.37
CA THR A 8 14.81 40.83 -5.24
C THR A 8 14.10 39.49 -5.32
N ALA A 9 13.81 39.01 -6.54
CA ALA A 9 13.35 37.65 -6.78
C ALA A 9 14.50 36.76 -7.26
N VAL A 10 14.75 35.67 -6.54
CA VAL A 10 15.73 34.66 -6.95
C VAL A 10 14.96 33.48 -7.49
N PHE A 11 15.22 33.06 -8.72
CA PHE A 11 14.42 32.03 -9.35
C PHE A 11 15.22 31.04 -10.15
N ALA A 12 14.64 29.85 -10.32
CA ALA A 12 15.06 28.88 -11.32
C ALA A 12 13.88 28.49 -12.21
N PHE A 13 14.21 28.06 -13.43
CA PHE A 13 13.24 27.64 -14.44
C PHE A 13 13.62 26.27 -14.99
N GLY A 14 12.74 25.27 -14.88
CA GLY A 14 13.12 23.90 -15.21
C GLY A 14 11.96 22.97 -15.60
N ARG A 15 12.32 21.84 -16.22
CA ARG A 15 11.36 20.81 -16.65
C ARG A 15 10.89 19.90 -15.52
N LEU A 16 11.80 19.51 -14.62
CA LEU A 16 11.54 18.65 -13.47
C LEU A 16 10.71 17.38 -13.80
N ASN A 17 11.23 16.58 -14.73
CA ASN A 17 10.53 15.46 -15.35
C ASN A 17 11.31 14.12 -15.19
N PRO A 18 11.42 13.55 -13.98
CA PRO A 18 10.85 13.99 -12.69
C PRO A 18 11.78 14.94 -11.88
N PRO A 19 11.30 15.53 -10.76
CA PRO A 19 12.18 16.14 -9.75
C PRO A 19 13.16 15.12 -9.16
N THR A 20 14.37 15.57 -8.83
CA THR A 20 15.48 14.70 -8.36
C THR A 20 16.32 15.41 -7.29
N ILE A 21 17.17 14.68 -6.58
CA ILE A 21 18.15 15.25 -5.64
C ILE A 21 19.06 16.29 -6.31
N GLY A 22 19.43 16.09 -7.58
CA GLY A 22 20.20 17.09 -8.34
C GLY A 22 19.48 18.43 -8.50
N HIS A 23 18.14 18.43 -8.61
CA HIS A 23 17.37 19.68 -8.60
C HIS A 23 17.34 20.32 -7.21
N GLY A 24 17.45 19.52 -6.15
CA GLY A 24 17.57 19.99 -4.77
C GLY A 24 18.74 20.94 -4.59
N ARG A 25 19.92 20.57 -5.11
CA ARG A 25 21.12 21.43 -5.08
C ARG A 25 20.88 22.81 -5.71
N LEU A 26 20.22 22.83 -6.87
CA LEU A 26 19.88 24.09 -7.54
C LEU A 26 18.85 24.91 -6.73
N VAL A 27 17.85 24.25 -6.14
CA VAL A 27 16.87 24.90 -5.26
C VAL A 27 17.54 25.45 -4.00
N ASP A 28 18.52 24.75 -3.43
CA ASP A 28 19.27 25.21 -2.27
C ASP A 28 20.07 26.47 -2.60
N VAL A 29 20.70 26.54 -3.78
CA VAL A 29 21.37 27.77 -4.24
C VAL A 29 20.36 28.92 -4.36
N VAL A 30 19.17 28.68 -4.93
CA VAL A 30 18.10 29.70 -5.01
C VAL A 30 17.70 30.19 -3.62
N LYS A 31 17.53 29.28 -2.65
CA LYS A 31 17.11 29.61 -1.28
C LYS A 31 18.19 30.34 -0.48
N ASN A 32 19.46 30.12 -0.78
CA ASN A 32 20.60 30.71 -0.07
C ASN A 32 21.01 32.10 -0.60
N GLN A 33 20.39 32.60 -1.67
CA GLN A 33 20.61 33.97 -2.14
C GLN A 33 19.71 34.97 -1.40
N PRO A 34 20.17 36.22 -1.22
CA PRO A 34 19.33 37.29 -0.67
C PRO A 34 18.20 37.63 -1.65
N GLY A 35 16.97 37.23 -1.29
CA GLY A 35 15.77 37.50 -2.07
C GLY A 35 14.65 36.51 -1.80
N LYS A 36 13.50 36.70 -2.46
CA LYS A 36 12.38 35.74 -2.38
C LYS A 36 12.60 34.59 -3.38
N PRO A 37 12.59 33.31 -2.94
CA PRO A 37 12.89 32.18 -3.80
C PRO A 37 11.67 31.71 -4.61
N PHE A 38 11.88 31.47 -5.90
CA PHE A 38 10.88 30.95 -6.84
C PHE A 38 11.41 29.78 -7.68
N LEU A 39 10.56 28.80 -7.93
CA LEU A 39 10.80 27.71 -8.87
C LEU A 39 9.66 27.65 -9.87
N PHE A 40 9.97 28.00 -11.11
CA PHE A 40 9.02 27.95 -12.22
C PHE A 40 9.22 26.65 -13.01
N LEU A 41 8.11 26.02 -13.38
CA LEU A 41 8.08 24.74 -14.06
C LEU A 41 7.60 24.93 -15.49
N THR A 42 8.28 24.32 -16.47
CA THR A 42 7.80 24.37 -17.85
C THR A 42 6.51 23.54 -17.98
N HIS A 43 5.67 23.91 -18.94
CA HIS A 43 4.47 23.13 -19.29
C HIS A 43 4.74 22.02 -20.31
N THR A 44 5.99 21.86 -20.76
CA THR A 44 6.37 20.86 -21.76
C THR A 44 5.97 19.46 -21.31
N GLN A 45 5.30 18.75 -22.20
CA GLN A 45 5.00 17.33 -22.11
C GLN A 45 5.31 16.70 -23.46
N LYS A 46 6.25 15.77 -23.47
CA LYS A 46 6.75 15.10 -24.67
C LYS A 46 6.95 13.63 -24.34
N PRO A 47 6.57 12.71 -25.25
CA PRO A 47 6.92 11.31 -25.10
C PRO A 47 8.42 11.14 -24.80
N ASN A 48 8.76 10.23 -23.88
CA ASN A 48 10.13 9.84 -23.50
C ASN A 48 10.99 10.84 -22.70
N THR A 49 10.85 12.14 -22.96
CA THR A 49 11.69 13.18 -22.36
C THR A 49 11.00 13.94 -21.23
N ASP A 50 9.69 14.11 -21.35
CA ASP A 50 8.86 14.88 -20.42
C ASP A 50 7.55 14.11 -20.10
N PRO A 51 7.65 12.97 -19.38
CA PRO A 51 6.53 12.04 -19.19
C PRO A 51 5.45 12.56 -18.22
N LEU A 52 5.79 13.42 -17.27
CA LEU A 52 4.83 13.94 -16.30
C LEU A 52 4.10 15.17 -16.86
N THR A 53 2.79 15.21 -16.60
CA THR A 53 1.96 16.40 -16.81
C THR A 53 2.41 17.54 -15.91
N PHE A 54 2.04 18.78 -16.24
CA PHE A 54 2.31 19.94 -15.38
C PHE A 54 1.77 19.77 -13.95
N GLN A 55 0.56 19.22 -13.79
CA GLN A 55 -0.02 18.99 -12.46
C GLN A 55 0.79 17.98 -11.65
N GLN A 56 1.24 16.90 -12.27
CA GLN A 56 2.13 15.92 -11.62
C GLN A 56 3.46 16.55 -11.22
N LYS A 57 4.08 17.32 -12.12
CA LYS A 57 5.31 18.06 -11.81
C LYS A 57 5.14 18.99 -10.62
N LEU A 58 4.06 19.79 -10.61
CA LEU A 58 3.75 20.70 -9.53
C LEU A 58 3.55 19.97 -8.20
N LYS A 59 2.81 18.85 -8.22
CA LYS A 59 2.59 17.99 -7.06
C LYS A 59 3.90 17.45 -6.49
N TYR A 60 4.75 16.87 -7.34
CA TYR A 60 6.00 16.29 -6.89
C TYR A 60 7.00 17.35 -6.43
N ALA A 61 7.10 18.48 -7.14
CA ALA A 61 7.97 19.57 -6.75
C ALA A 61 7.57 20.15 -5.38
N LYS A 62 6.28 20.43 -5.16
CA LYS A 62 5.77 20.90 -3.84
C LYS A 62 6.00 19.90 -2.71
N ALA A 63 6.01 18.61 -3.01
CA ALA A 63 6.30 17.58 -2.02
C ALA A 63 7.80 17.31 -1.83
N SER A 64 8.66 17.81 -2.73
CA SER A 64 10.11 17.58 -2.71
C SER A 64 10.90 18.79 -2.21
N PHE A 65 10.41 20.00 -2.44
CA PHE A 65 11.10 21.23 -2.11
C PHE A 65 10.23 22.10 -1.20
N ASP A 66 10.79 22.47 -0.06
CA ASP A 66 10.18 23.38 0.90
C ASP A 66 10.85 24.77 0.88
N GLY A 67 10.20 25.76 1.49
CA GLY A 67 10.76 27.10 1.63
C GLY A 67 10.96 27.86 0.30
N ILE A 68 10.28 27.44 -0.77
CA ILE A 68 10.35 28.07 -2.10
C ILE A 68 8.95 28.20 -2.71
N THR A 69 8.69 29.27 -3.45
CA THR A 69 7.42 29.44 -4.16
C THR A 69 7.45 28.66 -5.46
N ILE A 70 6.60 27.63 -5.60
CA ILE A 70 6.66 26.71 -6.76
C ILE A 70 5.43 26.85 -7.65
N GLY A 71 5.73 27.20 -8.91
CA GLY A 71 4.80 27.15 -10.03
C GLY A 71 3.74 28.24 -10.04
N TYR A 72 3.24 28.51 -11.24
CA TYR A 72 2.09 29.34 -11.55
C TYR A 72 1.43 28.71 -12.79
N PRO A 73 0.17 28.23 -12.72
CA PRO A 73 -0.44 27.47 -13.82
C PRO A 73 -0.54 28.22 -15.15
N ASP A 74 -0.43 29.54 -15.11
CA ASP A 74 -0.44 30.48 -16.23
C ASP A 74 0.96 30.73 -16.82
N VAL A 75 2.04 30.35 -16.12
CA VAL A 75 3.43 30.62 -16.52
C VAL A 75 4.06 29.42 -17.23
N LYS A 76 4.19 29.51 -18.55
CA LYS A 76 4.68 28.43 -19.42
C LYS A 76 6.12 28.60 -19.88
N THR A 77 6.56 29.85 -20.04
CA THR A 77 7.89 30.20 -20.58
C THR A 77 8.69 31.01 -19.57
N ILE A 78 10.00 31.13 -19.80
CA ILE A 78 10.87 31.95 -18.96
C ILE A 78 10.53 33.45 -19.05
N ILE A 79 10.10 33.93 -20.22
CA ILE A 79 9.61 35.31 -20.40
C ILE A 79 8.37 35.54 -19.53
N GLN A 80 7.43 34.60 -19.52
CA GLN A 80 6.24 34.69 -18.67
C GLN A 80 6.59 34.62 -17.18
N ALA A 81 7.64 33.88 -16.80
CA ALA A 81 8.13 33.87 -15.42
C ALA A 81 8.67 35.25 -15.02
N LEU A 82 9.42 35.90 -15.91
CA LEU A 82 9.94 37.25 -15.70
C LEU A 82 8.79 38.27 -15.62
N GLN A 83 7.87 38.26 -16.57
CA GLN A 83 6.65 39.09 -16.53
C GLN A 83 5.84 38.86 -15.24
N LYS A 84 5.77 37.61 -14.77
CA LYS A 84 5.11 37.31 -13.51
C LYS A 84 5.84 37.94 -12.33
N LEU A 85 7.17 37.85 -12.27
CA LEU A 85 7.96 38.49 -11.21
C LEU A 85 7.84 40.02 -11.24
N GLU A 86 7.88 40.62 -12.42
CA GLU A 86 7.61 42.05 -12.61
C GLU A 86 6.21 42.44 -12.10
N SER A 87 5.17 41.67 -12.47
CA SER A 87 3.79 41.91 -12.00
C SER A 87 3.62 41.76 -10.47
N LEU A 88 4.53 41.05 -9.81
CA LEU A 88 4.57 40.92 -8.35
C LEU A 88 5.33 42.06 -7.68
N GLY A 89 5.89 43.01 -8.46
CA GLY A 89 6.54 44.22 -7.98
C GLY A 89 8.03 44.09 -7.69
N PHE A 90 8.70 43.04 -8.18
CA PHE A 90 10.15 42.91 -8.00
C PHE A 90 10.92 43.81 -8.96
N ALA A 91 11.87 44.59 -8.44
CA ALA A 91 12.76 45.44 -9.26
C ALA A 91 14.06 44.72 -9.67
N HIS A 92 14.45 43.66 -8.97
CA HIS A 92 15.68 42.91 -9.26
C HIS A 92 15.40 41.41 -9.39
N VAL A 93 16.10 40.75 -10.31
CA VAL A 93 16.00 39.30 -10.50
C VAL A 93 17.38 38.63 -10.56
N ILE A 94 17.47 37.46 -9.94
CA ILE A 94 18.62 36.56 -10.02
C ILE A 94 18.12 35.22 -10.57
N LEU A 95 18.53 34.85 -11.78
CA LEU A 95 18.30 33.52 -12.33
C LEU A 95 19.41 32.57 -11.90
N VAL A 96 19.08 31.47 -11.26
CA VAL A 96 20.01 30.37 -11.00
C VAL A 96 19.86 29.31 -12.08
N ALA A 97 20.96 28.99 -12.76
CA ALA A 97 21.00 28.02 -13.85
C ALA A 97 22.22 27.09 -13.74
N GLY A 98 22.22 25.99 -14.48
CA GLY A 98 23.41 25.14 -14.63
C GLY A 98 24.58 25.90 -15.25
N SER A 99 25.80 25.55 -14.87
CA SER A 99 27.04 26.23 -15.29
C SER A 99 27.17 26.34 -16.82
N ASP A 100 26.76 25.30 -17.55
CA ASP A 100 26.76 25.21 -19.01
C ASP A 100 25.84 26.23 -19.70
N ARG A 101 24.87 26.81 -18.97
CA ARG A 101 23.83 27.69 -19.52
C ARG A 101 23.96 29.15 -19.08
N VAL A 102 24.89 29.49 -18.19
CA VAL A 102 25.00 30.83 -17.59
C VAL A 102 25.15 31.91 -18.66
N LYS A 103 26.18 31.82 -19.52
CA LYS A 103 26.43 32.83 -20.58
C LYS A 103 25.26 33.01 -21.55
N GLN A 104 24.58 31.91 -21.88
CA GLN A 104 23.41 31.94 -22.75
C GLN A 104 22.25 32.70 -22.09
N PHE A 105 22.00 32.44 -20.81
CA PHE A 105 20.95 33.14 -20.08
C PHE A 105 21.28 34.60 -19.82
N GLU A 106 22.53 34.95 -19.54
CA GLU A 106 22.94 36.35 -19.38
C GLU A 106 22.64 37.15 -20.65
N SER A 107 23.04 36.61 -21.81
CA SER A 107 22.79 37.22 -23.11
C SER A 107 21.30 37.33 -23.41
N PHE A 108 20.53 36.26 -23.15
CA PHE A 108 19.09 36.24 -23.35
C PHE A 108 18.37 37.27 -22.47
N LEU A 109 18.64 37.24 -21.17
CA LEU A 109 17.96 38.09 -20.19
C LEU A 109 18.20 39.57 -20.45
N THR A 110 19.43 39.94 -20.78
CA THR A 110 19.82 41.32 -21.09
C THR A 110 19.16 41.82 -22.36
N LYS A 111 19.05 40.97 -23.40
CA LYS A 111 18.49 41.33 -24.70
C LYS A 111 17.01 41.75 -24.64
N TYR A 112 16.23 41.14 -23.73
CA TYR A 112 14.78 41.34 -23.62
C TYR A 112 14.37 42.22 -22.43
N ASN A 113 15.29 42.58 -21.54
CA ASN A 113 15.03 43.55 -20.46
C ASN A 113 14.81 44.96 -21.04
N GLY A 114 13.77 45.65 -20.56
CA GLY A 114 13.28 46.91 -21.13
C GLY A 114 12.41 46.74 -22.38
N LYS A 115 12.08 45.50 -22.77
CA LYS A 115 11.18 45.19 -23.90
C LYS A 115 10.00 44.34 -23.47
N ASP A 116 10.24 43.08 -23.10
CA ASP A 116 9.19 42.12 -22.72
C ASP A 116 8.89 42.13 -21.22
N TYR A 117 9.82 42.66 -20.43
CA TYR A 117 9.79 42.87 -18.99
C TYR A 117 10.81 43.95 -18.64
N ASN A 118 10.68 44.62 -17.49
CA ASN A 118 11.60 45.68 -17.07
C ASN A 118 12.06 45.53 -15.61
N PHE A 119 13.32 45.16 -15.42
CA PHE A 119 14.00 45.12 -14.12
C PHE A 119 15.17 46.10 -14.07
N GLU A 120 15.40 46.69 -12.90
CA GLU A 120 16.57 47.53 -12.63
C GLU A 120 17.88 46.71 -12.63
N SER A 121 17.81 45.43 -12.23
CA SER A 121 18.96 44.52 -12.28
C SER A 121 18.54 43.10 -12.65
N VAL A 122 19.28 42.50 -13.58
CA VAL A 122 19.14 41.11 -13.97
C VAL A 122 20.50 40.42 -13.86
N LYS A 123 20.58 39.38 -13.03
CA LYS A 123 21.81 38.58 -12.83
C LYS A 123 21.54 37.11 -13.12
N VAL A 124 22.59 36.41 -13.56
CA VAL A 124 22.58 34.96 -13.68
C VAL A 124 23.66 34.39 -12.78
N MET A 125 23.33 33.33 -12.06
CA MET A 125 24.24 32.62 -11.18
C MET A 125 24.29 31.15 -11.56
N SER A 126 25.49 30.57 -11.47
CA SER A 126 25.68 29.13 -11.59
C SER A 126 25.17 28.41 -10.34
N SER A 127 24.50 27.28 -10.52
CA SER A 127 24.21 26.33 -9.43
C SER A 127 25.42 25.48 -9.02
N GLY A 128 26.60 25.75 -9.59
CA GLY A 128 27.82 24.94 -9.45
C GLY A 128 28.02 23.98 -10.62
N GLU A 129 29.24 23.47 -10.74
CA GLU A 129 29.57 22.39 -11.68
C GLU A 129 29.07 21.05 -11.14
N ARG A 130 28.60 20.22 -12.05
CA ARG A 130 28.17 18.86 -11.76
C ARG A 130 29.12 17.92 -12.48
N ASP A 131 29.62 16.91 -11.79
CA ASP A 131 30.18 15.74 -12.44
C ASP A 131 29.01 14.82 -12.89
N PRO A 132 28.71 14.75 -14.20
CA PRO A 132 27.64 13.89 -14.72
C PRO A 132 27.97 12.39 -14.59
N ASP A 133 29.25 12.05 -14.45
CA ASP A 133 29.80 10.69 -14.41
C ASP A 133 29.98 10.17 -12.98
N ALA A 134 29.87 11.04 -11.97
CA ALA A 134 29.88 10.65 -10.56
C ALA A 134 28.89 9.50 -10.28
N GLU A 135 29.40 8.43 -9.69
CA GLU A 135 28.59 7.27 -9.29
C GLU A 135 27.70 7.58 -8.08
N GLY A 136 26.54 6.92 -7.99
CA GLY A 136 25.61 7.06 -6.87
C GLY A 136 24.70 8.30 -6.90
N ILE A 137 24.41 8.84 -5.71
CA ILE A 137 23.40 9.90 -5.48
C ILE A 137 23.81 11.24 -6.14
N GLU A 138 25.11 11.50 -6.23
CA GLU A 138 25.65 12.77 -6.74
C GLU A 138 25.44 12.93 -8.26
N GLY A 139 25.53 11.83 -9.01
CA GLY A 139 25.28 11.80 -10.45
C GLY A 139 23.80 11.74 -10.85
N MET A 140 22.84 11.75 -9.91
CA MET A 140 21.43 11.50 -10.20
C MET A 140 20.71 12.60 -11.01
N SER A 141 20.35 12.31 -12.25
CA SER A 141 19.66 13.24 -13.17
C SER A 141 18.24 12.78 -13.50
N ALA A 142 17.39 13.69 -14.02
CA ALA A 142 16.06 13.31 -14.50
C ALA A 142 16.12 12.24 -15.60
N SER A 143 17.17 12.27 -16.45
CA SER A 143 17.39 11.25 -17.48
C SER A 143 17.74 9.89 -16.88
N LYS A 144 18.65 9.83 -15.90
CA LYS A 144 18.96 8.58 -15.17
C LYS A 144 17.72 8.04 -14.44
N MET A 145 16.92 8.92 -13.84
CA MET A 145 15.64 8.54 -13.20
C MET A 145 14.63 7.95 -14.18
N ARG A 146 14.45 8.56 -15.37
CA ARG A 146 13.60 7.97 -16.42
C ARG A 146 14.16 6.62 -16.90
N GLU A 147 15.47 6.45 -16.89
CA GLU A 147 16.12 5.20 -17.27
C GLU A 147 15.92 4.09 -16.24
N HIS A 148 16.11 4.37 -14.95
CA HIS A 148 15.73 3.44 -13.88
C HIS A 148 14.25 3.07 -13.95
N ALA A 149 13.39 4.06 -14.26
CA ALA A 149 11.97 3.83 -14.51
C ALA A 149 11.71 2.94 -15.73
N ARG A 150 12.48 3.04 -16.83
CA ARG A 150 12.40 2.09 -17.96
C ARG A 150 12.81 0.68 -17.56
N LYS A 151 13.93 0.57 -16.83
CA LYS A 151 14.56 -0.70 -16.46
C LYS A 151 13.89 -1.47 -15.33
N GLY A 152 12.87 -0.89 -14.68
CA GLY A 152 12.22 -1.57 -13.54
C GLY A 152 12.93 -1.36 -12.20
N GLU A 153 13.97 -0.55 -12.15
CA GLU A 153 14.90 -0.42 -11.01
C GLU A 153 14.36 0.56 -9.95
N PHE A 154 13.28 0.19 -9.25
CA PHE A 154 12.64 1.08 -8.27
C PHE A 154 13.57 1.52 -7.14
N ASP A 155 14.44 0.66 -6.63
CA ASP A 155 15.33 1.01 -5.51
C ASP A 155 16.30 2.13 -5.93
N LYS A 156 16.91 2.02 -7.11
CA LYS A 156 17.77 3.07 -7.69
C LYS A 156 17.00 4.35 -7.97
N PHE A 157 15.73 4.24 -8.39
CA PHE A 157 14.86 5.41 -8.54
C PHE A 157 14.56 6.07 -7.18
N ASN A 158 14.28 5.28 -6.15
CA ASN A 158 14.00 5.77 -4.80
C ASN A 158 15.19 6.52 -4.20
N ASP A 159 16.42 6.06 -4.46
CA ASP A 159 17.65 6.74 -4.03
C ASP A 159 17.85 8.10 -4.71
N GLY A 160 17.18 8.34 -5.84
CA GLY A 160 17.30 9.56 -6.61
C GLY A 160 16.27 10.64 -6.34
N VAL A 161 15.25 10.35 -5.53
CA VAL A 161 14.22 11.32 -5.12
C VAL A 161 14.58 11.99 -3.80
N ILE A 162 14.14 13.24 -3.62
CA ILE A 162 14.35 13.97 -2.37
C ILE A 162 13.40 13.46 -1.28
N ASN A 163 12.15 13.20 -1.64
CA ASN A 163 11.14 12.69 -0.72
C ASN A 163 10.82 11.23 -1.05
N GLN A 164 11.42 10.30 -0.30
CA GLN A 164 11.22 8.87 -0.50
C GLN A 164 9.75 8.42 -0.27
N LYS A 165 8.97 9.14 0.55
CA LYS A 165 7.56 8.80 0.83
C LYS A 165 6.67 8.87 -0.42
N ILE A 166 7.06 9.67 -1.41
CA ILE A 166 6.34 9.82 -2.67
C ILE A 166 7.02 9.09 -3.84
N ALA A 167 8.16 8.43 -3.61
CA ALA A 167 8.99 7.80 -4.64
C ALA A 167 8.19 6.81 -5.48
N LYS A 168 7.44 5.91 -4.83
CA LYS A 168 6.68 4.87 -5.52
C LYS A 168 5.61 5.45 -6.44
N GLN A 169 4.90 6.48 -5.98
CA GLN A 169 3.91 7.14 -6.80
C GLN A 169 4.57 7.88 -7.98
N MET A 170 5.68 8.59 -7.74
CA MET A 170 6.43 9.29 -8.78
C MET A 170 6.97 8.32 -9.84
N TYR A 171 7.51 7.19 -9.42
CA TYR A 171 7.99 6.12 -10.28
C TYR A 171 6.89 5.59 -11.22
N ASN A 172 5.72 5.28 -10.66
CA ASN A 172 4.59 4.78 -11.43
C ASN A 172 4.08 5.82 -12.44
N ASP A 173 3.93 7.08 -12.03
CA ASP A 173 3.48 8.17 -12.91
C ASP A 173 4.49 8.45 -14.04
N VAL A 174 5.81 8.37 -13.75
CA VAL A 174 6.85 8.46 -14.78
C VAL A 174 6.73 7.31 -15.78
N ARG A 175 6.54 6.07 -15.30
CA ARG A 175 6.37 4.91 -16.18
C ARG A 175 5.14 5.02 -17.07
N ALA A 176 4.02 5.42 -16.50
CA ALA A 176 2.78 5.68 -17.23
C ALA A 176 2.99 6.77 -18.30
N GLY A 177 3.62 7.89 -17.95
CA GLY A 177 3.90 8.99 -18.88
C GLY A 177 4.91 8.64 -19.97
N LEU A 178 5.84 7.73 -19.70
CA LEU A 178 6.75 7.16 -20.70
C LEU A 178 6.04 6.20 -21.66
N LYS A 179 4.74 5.93 -21.46
CA LYS A 179 4.00 4.88 -22.15
C LYS A 179 4.75 3.56 -22.13
N ILE A 180 5.45 3.30 -21.02
CA ILE A 180 5.89 1.96 -20.69
C ILE A 180 4.58 1.23 -20.38
N GLN A 181 3.95 0.73 -21.44
CA GLN A 181 3.28 -0.55 -21.34
C GLN A 181 4.32 -1.42 -20.66
N GLU A 182 3.95 -2.07 -19.56
CA GLU A 182 4.79 -3.15 -19.10
C GLU A 182 4.96 -4.06 -20.31
N THR A 183 6.12 -3.99 -20.97
CA THR A 183 6.70 -5.15 -21.61
C THR A 183 6.72 -6.10 -20.45
N VAL A 184 5.72 -6.97 -20.47
CA VAL A 184 5.52 -8.03 -19.53
C VAL A 184 6.87 -8.73 -19.51
N THR A 185 7.71 -8.38 -18.55
CA THR A 185 8.82 -9.24 -18.21
C THR A 185 8.15 -10.55 -17.84
N GLU A 186 8.74 -11.67 -18.21
CA GLU A 186 8.22 -12.99 -17.85
C GLU A 186 7.87 -13.07 -16.34
N ASP A 187 8.50 -12.22 -15.51
CA ASP A 187 8.25 -12.04 -14.08
C ASP A 187 6.92 -11.34 -13.67
N ILE A 188 6.29 -10.50 -14.51
CA ILE A 188 4.93 -9.96 -14.26
C ILE A 188 3.87 -10.84 -14.95
N ALA A 189 4.24 -11.50 -16.06
CA ALA A 189 3.41 -12.52 -16.70
C ALA A 189 3.10 -13.69 -15.76
N THR A 190 3.89 -13.89 -14.70
CA THR A 190 3.84 -15.07 -13.82
C THR A 190 3.12 -14.85 -12.49
N LYS A 191 2.83 -13.61 -12.08
CA LYS A 191 2.19 -13.36 -10.78
C LYS A 191 0.67 -13.42 -10.84
N PRO A 192 0.02 -14.07 -9.86
CA PRO A 192 -1.43 -14.20 -9.82
C PRO A 192 -2.11 -12.84 -9.60
N LYS A 193 -3.20 -12.55 -10.33
CA LYS A 193 -4.04 -11.39 -10.01
C LYS A 193 -4.76 -11.65 -8.68
N VAL A 194 -4.86 -10.63 -7.84
CA VAL A 194 -5.60 -10.72 -6.57
C VAL A 194 -6.93 -9.97 -6.67
N TYR A 195 -8.00 -10.72 -6.48
CA TYR A 195 -9.37 -10.24 -6.40
C TYR A 195 -9.82 -10.21 -4.94
N VAL A 196 -10.41 -9.09 -4.53
CA VAL A 196 -10.88 -8.85 -3.16
C VAL A 196 -12.39 -8.65 -3.21
N ASP A 197 -13.14 -9.38 -2.37
CA ASP A 197 -14.57 -9.10 -2.21
C ASP A 197 -14.79 -7.78 -1.44
N MET A 198 -15.97 -7.21 -1.60
CA MET A 198 -16.40 -6.05 -0.83
C MET A 198 -17.04 -6.44 0.48
N ASP A 199 -18.18 -7.13 0.40
CA ASP A 199 -19.05 -7.39 1.54
C ASP A 199 -18.37 -8.38 2.49
N GLY A 200 -18.29 -8.08 3.79
CA GLY A 200 -17.65 -8.95 4.77
C GLY A 200 -16.11 -8.94 4.76
N VAL A 201 -15.49 -8.28 3.78
CA VAL A 201 -14.02 -8.18 3.62
C VAL A 201 -13.52 -6.75 3.81
N ILE A 202 -13.98 -5.78 3.02
CA ILE A 202 -13.63 -4.35 3.18
C ILE A 202 -14.82 -3.49 3.60
N ALA A 203 -16.05 -3.94 3.36
CA ALA A 203 -17.29 -3.29 3.74
C ALA A 203 -18.06 -4.14 4.77
N ASP A 204 -18.50 -3.53 5.87
CA ASP A 204 -19.17 -4.22 6.98
C ASP A 204 -20.67 -4.44 6.72
N PHE A 205 -20.94 -5.33 5.77
CA PHE A 205 -22.29 -5.75 5.41
C PHE A 205 -23.06 -6.35 6.60
N PHE A 206 -22.40 -7.18 7.40
CA PHE A 206 -23.04 -7.93 8.48
C PHE A 206 -23.54 -7.03 9.60
N SER A 207 -22.73 -6.06 10.04
CA SER A 207 -23.16 -5.11 11.07
C SER A 207 -24.25 -4.18 10.55
N ALA A 208 -24.13 -3.72 9.30
CA ALA A 208 -25.15 -2.88 8.66
C ALA A 208 -26.50 -3.62 8.54
N LEU A 209 -26.47 -4.90 8.15
CA LEU A 209 -27.69 -5.71 8.05
C LEU A 209 -28.30 -6.00 9.43
N ALA A 210 -27.49 -6.28 10.45
CA ALA A 210 -27.97 -6.44 11.83
C ALA A 210 -28.66 -5.15 12.33
N GLN A 211 -28.06 -3.99 12.06
CA GLN A 211 -28.64 -2.70 12.38
C GLN A 211 -29.97 -2.45 11.65
N PHE A 212 -30.03 -2.74 10.35
CA PHE A 212 -31.25 -2.62 9.56
C PHE A 212 -32.37 -3.50 10.12
N ARG A 213 -32.04 -4.71 10.54
CA ARG A 213 -32.96 -5.69 11.15
C ARG A 213 -33.27 -5.42 12.64
N LYS A 214 -32.60 -4.42 13.25
CA LYS A 214 -32.67 -4.11 14.70
C LYS A 214 -32.36 -5.30 15.61
N VAL A 215 -31.36 -6.11 15.23
CA VAL A 215 -30.88 -7.26 16.02
C VAL A 215 -29.41 -7.10 16.38
N ASN A 216 -28.96 -7.83 17.39
CA ASN A 216 -27.56 -7.81 17.82
C ASN A 216 -26.65 -8.51 16.82
N HIS A 217 -27.11 -9.61 16.23
CA HIS A 217 -26.39 -10.34 15.22
C HIS A 217 -27.29 -10.63 14.02
N TRP A 218 -26.74 -10.47 12.81
CA TRP A 218 -27.53 -10.52 11.56
C TRP A 218 -28.19 -11.87 11.26
N LYS A 219 -27.88 -12.93 12.02
CA LYS A 219 -28.56 -14.24 11.92
C LYS A 219 -29.61 -14.48 13.01
N ASP A 220 -29.75 -13.56 13.96
CA ASP A 220 -30.68 -13.75 15.06
C ASP A 220 -32.11 -13.87 14.51
N GLN A 221 -32.81 -14.89 15.01
CA GLN A 221 -34.25 -15.05 14.83
C GLN A 221 -34.92 -14.31 15.99
N GLY A 222 -35.84 -13.39 15.68
CA GLY A 222 -36.46 -12.49 16.66
C GLY A 222 -36.30 -10.99 16.39
N GLY A 223 -35.72 -10.59 15.25
CA GLY A 223 -35.82 -9.21 14.76
C GLY A 223 -37.19 -8.88 14.20
N GLU A 224 -37.45 -7.60 13.91
CA GLU A 224 -38.71 -7.14 13.28
C GLU A 224 -38.98 -7.81 11.91
N MET A 225 -37.96 -8.41 11.29
CA MET A 225 -38.06 -9.11 10.01
C MET A 225 -37.05 -10.26 9.90
N SER A 226 -37.39 -11.22 9.04
CA SER A 226 -36.50 -12.33 8.68
C SER A 226 -35.25 -11.82 7.93
N VAL A 227 -34.22 -12.66 7.82
CA VAL A 227 -33.05 -12.32 6.98
C VAL A 227 -33.47 -12.20 5.53
N GLU A 228 -34.32 -13.09 5.03
CA GLU A 228 -34.75 -13.09 3.63
C GLU A 228 -35.53 -11.82 3.29
N ASP A 229 -36.48 -11.42 4.14
CA ASP A 229 -37.27 -10.21 3.94
C ASP A 229 -36.40 -8.96 4.02
N SER A 230 -35.43 -8.92 4.95
CA SER A 230 -34.48 -7.81 5.02
C SER A 230 -33.67 -7.65 3.74
N ILE A 231 -33.29 -8.77 3.10
CA ILE A 231 -32.56 -8.77 1.82
C ILE A 231 -33.46 -8.27 0.67
N LYS A 232 -34.76 -8.61 0.69
CA LYS A 232 -35.74 -8.07 -0.27
C LYS A 232 -35.96 -6.57 -0.06
N MET A 233 -36.02 -6.10 1.19
CA MET A 233 -36.29 -4.70 1.52
C MET A 233 -35.12 -3.76 1.21
N ILE A 234 -33.88 -4.24 1.25
CA ILE A 234 -32.72 -3.42 0.84
C ILE A 234 -32.58 -3.30 -0.69
N ALA A 235 -33.27 -4.14 -1.46
CA ALA A 235 -33.31 -4.02 -2.91
C ALA A 235 -33.91 -2.68 -3.33
N GLY A 236 -33.31 -2.03 -4.33
CA GLY A 236 -33.72 -0.70 -4.80
C GLY A 236 -33.32 0.46 -3.88
N THR A 237 -32.65 0.19 -2.75
CA THR A 237 -32.20 1.22 -1.80
C THR A 237 -30.71 1.56 -1.99
N ASP A 238 -30.22 2.56 -1.25
CA ASP A 238 -28.80 2.92 -1.21
C ASP A 238 -27.99 2.13 -0.16
N PHE A 239 -28.54 1.05 0.41
CA PHE A 239 -27.93 0.28 1.51
C PHE A 239 -26.43 0.02 1.32
N PHE A 240 -26.02 -0.49 0.13
CA PHE A 240 -24.62 -0.78 -0.18
C PHE A 240 -23.70 0.45 -0.18
N TYR A 241 -24.23 1.64 -0.46
CA TYR A 241 -23.48 2.89 -0.39
C TYR A 241 -23.26 3.37 1.05
N THR A 242 -24.11 2.93 1.99
CA THR A 242 -24.04 3.35 3.40
C THR A 242 -23.15 2.45 4.26
N LEU A 243 -22.64 1.34 3.69
CA LEU A 243 -21.87 0.34 4.45
C LEU A 243 -20.66 0.96 5.16
N PRO A 244 -20.41 0.64 6.44
CA PRO A 244 -19.18 1.04 7.10
C PRO A 244 -17.95 0.38 6.46
N VAL A 245 -16.82 1.09 6.41
CA VAL A 245 -15.52 0.50 6.02
C VAL A 245 -14.96 -0.26 7.22
N PHE A 246 -14.47 -1.49 7.02
CA PHE A 246 -13.76 -2.20 8.08
C PHE A 246 -12.46 -1.47 8.46
N PRO A 247 -12.10 -1.36 9.75
CA PRO A 247 -10.85 -0.72 10.18
C PRO A 247 -9.60 -1.35 9.54
N THR A 248 -9.64 -2.65 9.25
CA THR A 248 -8.55 -3.40 8.62
C THR A 248 -8.49 -3.25 7.10
N ALA A 249 -9.51 -2.66 6.46
CA ALA A 249 -9.65 -2.66 5.00
C ALA A 249 -8.47 -2.01 4.27
N LYS A 250 -7.99 -0.84 4.72
CA LYS A 250 -6.86 -0.17 4.07
C LYS A 250 -5.57 -0.97 4.24
N GLN A 251 -5.33 -1.55 5.41
CA GLN A 251 -4.17 -2.40 5.65
C GLN A 251 -4.20 -3.67 4.81
N LEU A 252 -5.37 -4.30 4.65
CA LEU A 252 -5.56 -5.41 3.72
C LEU A 252 -5.16 -5.03 2.29
N ILE A 253 -5.67 -3.90 1.79
CA ILE A 253 -5.34 -3.43 0.44
C ILE A 253 -3.85 -3.12 0.29
N THR A 254 -3.21 -2.50 1.29
CA THR A 254 -1.75 -2.31 1.28
C THR A 254 -1.01 -3.64 1.15
N MET A 255 -1.41 -4.68 1.89
CA MET A 255 -0.79 -6.00 1.79
C MET A 255 -0.96 -6.62 0.40
N VAL A 256 -2.16 -6.50 -0.19
CA VAL A 256 -2.43 -6.98 -1.55
C VAL A 256 -1.53 -6.26 -2.56
N GLN A 257 -1.46 -4.92 -2.48
CA GLN A 257 -0.64 -4.11 -3.39
C GLN A 257 0.86 -4.40 -3.23
N SER A 258 1.32 -4.65 -2.01
CA SER A 258 2.71 -5.08 -1.78
C SER A 258 3.01 -6.42 -2.44
N PHE A 259 2.10 -7.39 -2.34
CA PHE A 259 2.26 -8.72 -2.93
C PHE A 259 2.27 -8.68 -4.48
N THR A 260 1.35 -7.92 -5.07
CA THR A 260 1.19 -7.84 -6.54
C THR A 260 2.09 -6.83 -7.22
N GLY A 261 2.83 -6.00 -6.46
CA GLY A 261 3.58 -4.86 -7.00
C GLY A 261 2.74 -3.61 -7.29
N GLY A 262 1.43 -3.65 -7.00
CA GLY A 262 0.55 -2.48 -6.99
C GLY A 262 -0.84 -2.74 -7.53
N GLU A 263 -1.01 -3.75 -8.38
CA GLU A 263 -2.30 -4.07 -8.99
C GLU A 263 -3.22 -4.82 -8.04
N TRP A 264 -4.51 -4.50 -8.03
CA TRP A 264 -5.50 -5.28 -7.31
C TRP A 264 -6.89 -5.05 -7.87
N TYR A 265 -7.78 -6.01 -7.68
CA TYR A 265 -9.08 -6.00 -8.33
C TYR A 265 -10.19 -6.22 -7.31
N ILE A 266 -11.35 -5.60 -7.52
CA ILE A 266 -12.57 -5.96 -6.80
C ILE A 266 -13.28 -7.07 -7.57
N CYS A 267 -13.75 -8.09 -6.84
CA CYS A 267 -14.67 -9.10 -7.37
C CYS A 267 -15.81 -9.31 -6.37
N SER A 268 -16.92 -8.61 -6.57
CA SER A 268 -18.07 -8.64 -5.67
C SER A 268 -19.34 -9.10 -6.37
N SER A 269 -20.24 -9.77 -5.65
CA SER A 269 -21.53 -10.17 -6.22
C SER A 269 -22.53 -9.01 -6.15
N PRO A 270 -23.35 -8.81 -7.20
CA PRO A 270 -24.51 -7.94 -7.08
C PRO A 270 -25.57 -8.57 -6.16
N LEU A 271 -26.46 -7.75 -5.63
CA LEU A 271 -27.63 -8.22 -4.88
C LEU A 271 -28.59 -8.95 -5.82
N ARG A 272 -28.94 -10.20 -5.52
CA ARG A 272 -29.88 -10.99 -6.33
C ARG A 272 -31.21 -10.26 -6.46
N GLY A 273 -31.69 -10.09 -7.69
CA GLY A 273 -32.92 -9.36 -7.98
C GLY A 273 -32.77 -7.84 -8.03
N ASP A 274 -31.57 -7.30 -7.77
CA ASP A 274 -31.30 -5.86 -7.75
C ASP A 274 -29.89 -5.54 -8.31
N HIS A 275 -29.56 -6.14 -9.46
CA HIS A 275 -28.18 -6.14 -9.95
C HIS A 275 -27.64 -4.74 -10.26
N GLU A 276 -28.37 -3.94 -11.02
CA GLU A 276 -27.88 -2.64 -11.49
C GLU A 276 -27.80 -1.61 -10.37
N ASN A 277 -28.79 -1.56 -9.48
CA ASN A 277 -28.80 -0.64 -8.35
C ASN A 277 -27.69 -0.99 -7.34
N SER A 278 -27.60 -2.25 -6.90
CA SER A 278 -26.55 -2.67 -5.98
C SER A 278 -25.14 -2.46 -6.57
N LYS A 279 -24.94 -2.75 -7.86
CA LYS A 279 -23.70 -2.45 -8.60
C LYS A 279 -23.37 -0.96 -8.57
N LYS A 280 -24.31 -0.09 -8.90
CA LYS A 280 -24.16 1.37 -8.88
C LYS A 280 -23.71 1.86 -7.50
N HIS A 281 -24.38 1.40 -6.44
CA HIS A 281 -24.05 1.80 -5.07
C HIS A 281 -22.71 1.27 -4.58
N LYS A 282 -22.32 0.03 -4.95
CA LYS A 282 -20.99 -0.52 -4.67
C LYS A 282 -19.86 0.26 -5.36
N LEU A 283 -20.04 0.61 -6.64
CA LEU A 283 -19.05 1.43 -7.37
C LEU A 283 -18.89 2.81 -6.73
N ARG A 284 -20.02 3.45 -6.37
CA ARG A 284 -20.00 4.73 -5.66
C ARG A 284 -19.31 4.62 -4.30
N TRP A 285 -19.58 3.54 -3.55
CA TRP A 285 -18.97 3.28 -2.25
C TRP A 285 -17.44 3.19 -2.33
N LEU A 286 -16.91 2.45 -3.31
CA LEU A 286 -15.46 2.32 -3.51
C LEU A 286 -14.81 3.69 -3.74
N ARG A 287 -15.38 4.47 -4.66
CA ARG A 287 -14.89 5.81 -5.02
C ARG A 287 -14.90 6.75 -3.82
N ASP A 288 -16.03 6.87 -3.13
CA ASP A 288 -16.23 7.85 -2.05
C ASP A 288 -15.45 7.47 -0.78
N ASN A 289 -15.11 6.18 -0.58
CA ASN A 289 -14.25 5.70 0.50
C ASN A 289 -12.75 5.60 0.11
N GLY A 290 -12.37 6.16 -1.05
CA GLY A 290 -10.98 6.28 -1.48
C GLY A 290 -10.30 4.94 -1.78
N PHE A 291 -11.03 4.00 -2.38
CA PHE A 291 -10.47 2.77 -2.93
C PHE A 291 -10.34 2.90 -4.44
N SER A 292 -9.13 2.64 -4.96
CA SER A 292 -8.81 2.73 -6.39
C SER A 292 -8.24 1.39 -6.89
N PRO A 293 -9.08 0.38 -7.12
CA PRO A 293 -8.65 -0.89 -7.73
C PRO A 293 -8.29 -0.71 -9.20
N THR A 294 -7.40 -1.57 -9.71
CA THR A 294 -7.05 -1.67 -11.14
C THR A 294 -8.27 -2.02 -11.98
N GLY A 295 -9.14 -2.88 -11.47
CA GLY A 295 -10.42 -3.21 -12.11
C GLY A 295 -11.47 -3.62 -11.09
N THR A 296 -12.74 -3.39 -11.43
CA THR A 296 -13.88 -3.76 -10.59
C THR A 296 -14.83 -4.66 -11.36
N ILE A 297 -15.04 -5.87 -10.83
CA ILE A 297 -15.94 -6.87 -11.40
C ILE A 297 -17.09 -7.04 -10.43
N ILE A 298 -18.31 -6.70 -10.89
CA ILE A 298 -19.54 -6.98 -10.16
C ILE A 298 -20.26 -8.12 -10.88
N THR A 299 -20.16 -9.34 -10.36
CA THR A 299 -20.68 -10.56 -11.02
C THR A 299 -21.16 -11.63 -10.02
N GLY A 300 -22.22 -12.34 -10.40
CA GLY A 300 -22.66 -13.54 -9.67
C GLY A 300 -21.76 -14.76 -9.87
N ARG A 301 -20.95 -14.77 -10.94
CA ARG A 301 -20.07 -15.89 -11.34
C ARG A 301 -18.61 -15.51 -11.15
N LYS A 302 -18.18 -15.36 -9.89
CA LYS A 302 -16.81 -14.93 -9.58
C LYS A 302 -15.78 -15.90 -10.17
N GLU A 303 -16.07 -17.19 -10.13
CA GLU A 303 -15.20 -18.26 -10.59
C GLU A 303 -14.80 -18.18 -12.08
N SER A 304 -15.47 -17.35 -12.91
CA SER A 304 -15.05 -17.11 -14.29
C SER A 304 -13.72 -16.36 -14.41
N TYR A 305 -13.21 -15.80 -13.30
CA TYR A 305 -11.94 -15.09 -13.19
C TYR A 305 -10.88 -15.88 -12.42
N ALA A 306 -11.17 -17.13 -12.06
CA ALA A 306 -10.30 -17.96 -11.24
C ALA A 306 -8.93 -18.23 -11.86
N VAL A 307 -8.84 -18.22 -13.19
CA VAL A 307 -7.61 -18.45 -13.95
C VAL A 307 -7.47 -17.37 -15.01
N ASN A 308 -6.25 -16.92 -15.25
CA ASN A 308 -5.95 -16.06 -16.38
C ASN A 308 -6.08 -16.86 -17.67
N LYS A 309 -7.04 -16.46 -18.52
CA LYS A 309 -7.38 -17.19 -19.75
C LYS A 309 -6.26 -17.20 -20.80
N THR A 310 -5.32 -16.26 -20.71
CA THR A 310 -4.25 -16.11 -21.70
C THR A 310 -3.06 -17.01 -21.39
N ASN A 311 -2.72 -17.19 -20.12
CA ASN A 311 -1.50 -17.90 -19.70
C ASN A 311 -1.74 -19.07 -18.72
N GLY A 312 -3.00 -19.35 -18.36
CA GLY A 312 -3.37 -20.46 -17.48
C GLY A 312 -3.01 -20.27 -16.00
N ILE A 313 -2.50 -19.11 -15.61
CA ILE A 313 -2.06 -18.87 -14.23
C ILE A 313 -3.25 -18.72 -13.29
N PRO A 314 -3.26 -19.40 -12.14
CA PRO A 314 -4.32 -19.29 -11.16
C PRO A 314 -4.33 -17.89 -10.55
N ASN A 315 -5.50 -17.26 -10.44
CA ASN A 315 -5.69 -16.00 -9.73
C ASN A 315 -6.12 -16.25 -8.28
N ILE A 316 -5.93 -15.27 -7.42
CA ILE A 316 -6.29 -15.32 -6.00
C ILE A 316 -7.63 -14.62 -5.77
N LEU A 317 -8.52 -15.23 -4.99
CA LEU A 317 -9.73 -14.59 -4.45
C LEU A 317 -9.67 -14.52 -2.92
N ILE A 318 -9.83 -13.32 -2.36
CA ILE A 318 -10.05 -13.06 -0.94
C ILE A 318 -11.54 -12.76 -0.74
N ASP A 319 -12.26 -13.69 -0.12
CA ASP A 319 -13.73 -13.66 -0.01
C ASP A 319 -14.17 -14.24 1.34
N ASP A 320 -15.24 -13.70 1.92
CA ASP A 320 -15.73 -14.13 3.23
C ASP A 320 -16.56 -15.42 3.16
N LYS A 321 -17.16 -15.69 1.99
CA LYS A 321 -18.16 -16.73 1.76
C LYS A 321 -17.51 -18.04 1.29
N PRO A 322 -17.62 -19.14 2.07
CA PRO A 322 -17.02 -20.43 1.72
C PRO A 322 -17.41 -20.96 0.33
N SER A 323 -18.68 -20.83 -0.06
CA SER A 323 -19.14 -21.30 -1.38
C SER A 323 -18.49 -20.56 -2.55
N ASN A 324 -18.09 -19.28 -2.37
CA ASN A 324 -17.40 -18.54 -3.43
C ASN A 324 -15.97 -19.04 -3.58
N ILE A 325 -15.30 -19.29 -2.45
CA ILE A 325 -13.98 -19.88 -2.37
C ILE A 325 -13.96 -21.27 -3.00
N GLU A 326 -14.93 -22.13 -2.65
CA GLU A 326 -15.06 -23.49 -3.23
C GLU A 326 -15.24 -23.45 -4.75
N ARG A 327 -16.15 -22.62 -5.27
CA ARG A 327 -16.33 -22.48 -6.72
C ARG A 327 -15.10 -21.92 -7.43
N TRP A 328 -14.40 -20.98 -6.80
CA TRP A 328 -13.15 -20.42 -7.33
C TRP A 328 -12.05 -21.47 -7.44
N ILE A 329 -11.85 -22.25 -6.37
CA ILE A 329 -10.87 -23.35 -6.34
C ILE A 329 -11.24 -24.43 -7.36
N ALA A 330 -12.52 -24.78 -7.47
CA ALA A 330 -13.00 -25.76 -8.46
C ALA A 330 -12.76 -25.30 -9.92
N LYS A 331 -12.56 -24.02 -10.16
CA LYS A 331 -12.17 -23.45 -11.47
C LYS A 331 -10.66 -23.23 -11.62
N GLY A 332 -9.85 -23.80 -10.72
CA GLY A 332 -8.40 -23.77 -10.80
C GLY A 332 -7.77 -22.53 -10.19
N GLY A 333 -8.51 -21.71 -9.43
CA GLY A 333 -7.96 -20.55 -8.75
C GLY A 333 -7.44 -20.85 -7.34
N ILE A 334 -6.80 -19.85 -6.73
CA ILE A 334 -6.35 -19.88 -5.33
C ILE A 334 -7.38 -19.14 -4.47
N GLY A 335 -7.94 -19.79 -3.46
CA GLY A 335 -8.97 -19.21 -2.60
C GLY A 335 -8.49 -18.94 -1.18
N ILE A 336 -8.66 -17.71 -0.70
CA ILE A 336 -8.36 -17.29 0.67
C ILE A 336 -9.66 -16.88 1.36
N ARG A 337 -10.25 -17.78 2.15
CA ARG A 337 -11.42 -17.42 2.98
C ARG A 337 -11.00 -16.42 4.05
N TYR A 338 -11.57 -15.23 4.04
CA TYR A 338 -11.29 -14.16 5.00
C TYR A 338 -12.53 -13.31 5.26
N GLN A 339 -12.91 -13.19 6.52
CA GLN A 339 -14.03 -12.35 6.97
C GLN A 339 -13.50 -11.38 8.03
N ALA A 340 -13.55 -10.07 7.75
CA ALA A 340 -12.80 -9.07 8.52
C ALA A 340 -13.18 -8.96 10.01
N ASN A 341 -14.43 -9.26 10.36
CA ASN A 341 -14.88 -9.26 11.77
C ASN A 341 -14.61 -10.58 12.51
N LYS A 342 -14.09 -11.60 11.83
CA LYS A 342 -13.74 -12.91 12.42
C LYS A 342 -12.25 -13.25 12.33
N ASP A 343 -11.61 -12.87 11.23
CA ASP A 343 -10.27 -13.31 10.87
C ASP A 343 -9.23 -12.19 11.02
N ASN A 344 -8.00 -12.57 11.41
CA ASN A 344 -6.87 -11.64 11.49
C ASN A 344 -6.17 -11.50 10.13
N LEU A 345 -5.63 -10.32 9.83
CA LEU A 345 -4.84 -10.05 8.62
C LEU A 345 -3.61 -10.95 8.48
N SER A 346 -3.08 -11.51 9.58
CA SER A 346 -2.00 -12.50 9.51
C SER A 346 -2.35 -13.72 8.66
N ARG A 347 -3.64 -14.09 8.55
CA ARG A 347 -4.09 -15.13 7.61
C ARG A 347 -3.77 -14.79 6.15
N ILE A 348 -3.96 -13.53 5.76
CA ILE A 348 -3.65 -13.06 4.41
C ILE A 348 -2.14 -13.03 4.19
N LEU A 349 -1.38 -12.55 5.18
CA LEU A 349 0.10 -12.53 5.10
C LEU A 349 0.67 -13.94 4.93
N ILE A 350 0.17 -14.90 5.72
CA ILE A 350 0.58 -16.31 5.64
C ILE A 350 0.23 -16.88 4.26
N ALA A 351 -0.99 -16.64 3.78
CA ALA A 351 -1.42 -17.13 2.48
C ALA A 351 -0.53 -16.60 1.34
N PHE A 352 -0.23 -15.30 1.33
CA PHE A 352 0.65 -14.69 0.33
C PHE A 352 2.07 -15.28 0.35
N LYS A 353 2.66 -15.43 1.53
CA LYS A 353 3.99 -16.06 1.67
C LYS A 353 4.00 -17.51 1.17
N LEU A 354 2.93 -18.26 1.44
CA LEU A 354 2.78 -19.63 0.92
C LEU A 354 2.71 -19.61 -0.60
N VAL A 355 1.87 -18.76 -1.19
CA VAL A 355 1.76 -18.63 -2.64
C VAL A 355 3.11 -18.26 -3.27
N GLU A 356 3.79 -17.22 -2.78
CA GLU A 356 5.15 -16.84 -3.22
C GLU A 356 6.10 -18.04 -3.17
N THR A 357 6.14 -18.77 -2.06
CA THR A 357 7.01 -19.94 -1.90
C THR A 357 6.72 -21.02 -2.95
N TYR A 358 5.46 -21.27 -3.30
CA TYR A 358 5.11 -22.27 -4.31
C TYR A 358 5.48 -21.80 -5.72
N PHE A 359 5.27 -20.53 -6.05
CA PHE A 359 5.69 -19.97 -7.34
C PHE A 359 7.22 -19.92 -7.49
N GLU A 360 7.96 -19.61 -6.42
CA GLU A 360 9.43 -19.59 -6.43
C GLU A 360 10.07 -20.98 -6.58
N LYS A 361 9.42 -22.03 -6.07
CA LYS A 361 9.97 -23.40 -6.05
C LYS A 361 9.66 -24.24 -7.28
N ASN A 362 8.75 -23.78 -8.15
CA ASN A 362 8.22 -24.60 -9.23
C ASN A 362 8.23 -23.81 -10.54
N ASP A 363 8.96 -24.33 -11.53
CA ASP A 363 9.07 -23.74 -12.86
C ASP A 363 7.75 -23.82 -13.67
N SER A 364 6.81 -24.67 -13.26
CA SER A 364 5.48 -24.79 -13.88
C SER A 364 4.37 -24.99 -12.85
N ILE A 365 3.22 -24.35 -13.11
CA ILE A 365 2.05 -24.40 -12.22
C ILE A 365 1.04 -25.42 -12.76
N THR A 366 1.03 -26.62 -12.18
CA THR A 366 0.08 -27.70 -12.53
C THR A 366 -1.18 -27.65 -11.66
N SER A 367 -2.26 -28.28 -12.09
CA SER A 367 -3.49 -28.42 -11.30
C SER A 367 -3.27 -29.11 -9.94
N GLU A 368 -2.37 -30.10 -9.89
CA GLU A 368 -1.98 -30.76 -8.65
C GLU A 368 -1.27 -29.78 -7.69
N LEU A 369 -0.39 -28.93 -8.22
CA LEU A 369 0.29 -27.90 -7.43
C LEU A 369 -0.72 -26.88 -6.87
N VAL A 370 -1.70 -26.46 -7.68
CA VAL A 370 -2.78 -25.57 -7.24
C VAL A 370 -3.62 -26.18 -6.12
N SER A 371 -3.89 -27.48 -6.19
CA SER A 371 -4.57 -28.21 -5.11
C SER A 371 -3.77 -28.19 -3.81
N LYS A 372 -2.46 -28.49 -3.88
CA LYS A 372 -1.53 -28.44 -2.73
C LYS A 372 -1.42 -27.02 -2.15
N MET A 373 -1.34 -26.01 -3.02
CA MET A 373 -1.33 -24.60 -2.62
C MET A 373 -2.59 -24.23 -1.84
N ASN A 374 -3.78 -24.59 -2.34
CA ASN A 374 -5.04 -24.30 -1.66
C ASN A 374 -5.15 -25.04 -0.32
N GLN A 375 -4.70 -26.29 -0.23
CA GLN A 375 -4.62 -27.02 1.04
C GLN A 375 -3.69 -26.32 2.03
N ALA A 376 -2.53 -25.85 1.56
CA ALA A 376 -1.56 -25.14 2.38
C ALA A 376 -2.09 -23.79 2.88
N VAL A 377 -2.69 -22.99 1.99
CA VAL A 377 -3.33 -21.72 2.30
C VAL A 377 -4.46 -21.90 3.30
N ASN A 378 -5.28 -22.95 3.15
CA ASN A 378 -6.38 -23.21 4.07
C ASN A 378 -5.89 -23.56 5.49
N THR A 379 -4.88 -24.43 5.58
CA THR A 379 -4.32 -24.93 6.84
C THR A 379 -3.28 -24.00 7.48
N GLY A 380 -2.77 -23.01 6.72
CA GLY A 380 -1.66 -22.15 7.13
C GLY A 380 -0.31 -22.87 7.21
N LYS A 381 -0.15 -24.03 6.55
CA LYS A 381 1.05 -24.88 6.62
C LYS A 381 1.44 -25.38 5.23
N LEU A 382 2.73 -25.46 4.91
CA LEU A 382 3.22 -26.09 3.68
C LEU A 382 2.92 -27.60 3.71
N VAL A 383 2.37 -28.15 2.62
CA VAL A 383 2.10 -29.58 2.45
C VAL A 383 2.89 -30.07 1.24
N GLU A 384 3.80 -31.02 1.45
CA GLU A 384 4.63 -31.62 0.40
C GLU A 384 4.34 -33.14 0.38
N HIS A 385 4.09 -33.70 -0.81
CA HIS A 385 3.86 -35.14 -1.06
C HIS A 385 2.81 -35.87 -0.20
N GLY A 386 1.61 -35.31 -0.04
CA GLY A 386 0.45 -36.04 0.51
C GLY A 386 0.59 -36.45 1.99
N GLY A 387 1.65 -36.04 2.67
CA GLY A 387 1.90 -36.29 4.08
C GLY A 387 1.94 -35.00 4.90
N ARG A 388 1.47 -35.08 6.14
CA ARG A 388 1.64 -34.03 7.15
C ARG A 388 3.15 -33.89 7.41
N ILE A 389 3.76 -32.74 7.11
CA ILE A 389 5.12 -32.46 7.60
C ILE A 389 5.02 -32.24 9.11
N VAL A 390 5.27 -33.31 9.87
CA VAL A 390 5.50 -33.25 11.31
C VAL A 390 7.00 -32.99 11.51
N LYS A 391 7.37 -31.91 12.21
CA LYS A 391 8.74 -31.73 12.69
C LYS A 391 9.01 -32.79 13.75
N GLY A 392 9.95 -33.70 13.47
CA GLY A 392 10.58 -34.58 14.46
C GLY A 392 9.64 -35.59 15.10
N ILE A 393 9.84 -36.88 14.81
CA ILE A 393 9.66 -37.85 15.89
C ILE A 393 10.72 -37.49 16.92
N ASN A 394 10.31 -36.80 17.98
CA ASN A 394 10.84 -37.11 19.29
C ASN A 394 9.64 -37.48 20.16
N THR A 395 9.54 -38.77 20.42
CA THR A 395 9.05 -39.31 21.68
C THR A 395 9.84 -38.63 22.80
N THR A 396 9.39 -37.49 23.31
CA THR A 396 9.77 -37.08 24.67
C THR A 396 8.63 -37.43 25.58
N HIS A 397 8.89 -38.41 26.43
CA HIS A 397 8.05 -38.83 27.55
C HIS A 397 7.86 -37.70 28.61
N ASP A 398 8.50 -36.53 28.45
CA ASP A 398 8.75 -35.61 29.57
C ASP A 398 8.10 -34.22 29.47
N VAL A 399 7.13 -34.03 28.58
CA VAL A 399 6.21 -32.87 28.66
C VAL A 399 4.78 -33.36 28.63
N GLY A 400 4.26 -33.65 29.83
CA GLY A 400 2.85 -33.96 30.02
C GLY A 400 1.96 -32.80 29.58
N ILE A 401 0.70 -33.13 29.26
CA ILE A 401 -0.33 -32.23 28.73
C ILE A 401 -0.52 -30.97 29.60
N ASP A 402 -0.10 -31.00 30.87
CA ASP A 402 -0.22 -29.91 31.85
C ASP A 402 1.01 -28.99 31.98
N ALA A 403 2.02 -29.09 31.12
CA ALA A 403 3.28 -28.34 31.25
C ALA A 403 3.07 -26.80 31.29
N ILE A 404 2.12 -26.29 30.50
CA ILE A 404 1.76 -24.86 30.46
C ILE A 404 1.11 -24.42 31.78
N LYS A 405 0.27 -25.27 32.38
CA LYS A 405 -0.34 -25.05 33.69
C LYS A 405 0.72 -25.00 34.80
N LYS A 406 1.67 -25.94 34.78
CA LYS A 406 2.77 -26.04 35.77
C LYS A 406 3.73 -24.85 35.70
N GLN A 407 4.04 -24.34 34.51
CA GLN A 407 4.91 -23.17 34.36
C GLN A 407 4.19 -21.85 34.69
N SER A 408 2.91 -21.71 34.35
CA SER A 408 2.11 -20.53 34.70
C SER A 408 1.94 -20.39 36.22
N ALA A 409 1.76 -21.51 36.93
CA ALA A 409 1.68 -21.54 38.39
C ALA A 409 2.98 -21.09 39.08
N LYS A 410 4.15 -21.42 38.52
CA LYS A 410 5.46 -20.94 39.03
C LYS A 410 5.65 -19.42 38.90
N LEU A 411 4.89 -18.78 38.01
CA LEU A 411 4.87 -17.33 37.79
C LEU A 411 3.68 -16.65 38.49
N GLY A 412 2.89 -17.38 39.29
CA GLY A 412 1.78 -16.84 40.07
C GLY A 412 0.45 -16.70 39.32
N PHE A 413 0.29 -17.33 38.15
CA PHE A 413 -0.92 -17.23 37.34
C PHE A 413 -1.61 -18.58 37.18
N ASN A 414 -2.94 -18.61 37.39
CA ASN A 414 -3.78 -19.75 37.01
C ASN A 414 -4.22 -19.59 35.56
N VAL A 415 -4.35 -20.71 34.83
CA VAL A 415 -4.85 -20.76 33.44
C VAL A 415 -5.78 -21.97 33.21
N ASP A 416 -6.72 -21.86 32.27
CA ASP A 416 -7.63 -22.93 31.85
C ASP A 416 -6.93 -23.98 30.96
N ASN A 417 -7.68 -24.97 30.48
CA ASN A 417 -7.14 -26.10 29.72
C ASN A 417 -6.57 -25.72 28.34
N ASP A 418 -6.86 -24.52 27.84
CA ASP A 418 -6.29 -23.97 26.60
C ASP A 418 -5.20 -22.92 26.87
N GLY A 419 -4.80 -22.73 28.14
CA GLY A 419 -3.72 -21.82 28.54
C GLY A 419 -4.16 -20.36 28.74
N TYR A 420 -5.45 -20.08 28.93
CA TYR A 420 -5.96 -18.72 29.16
C TYR A 420 -6.18 -18.42 30.66
N PRO A 421 -5.85 -17.22 31.17
CA PRO A 421 -6.11 -16.88 32.55
C PRO A 421 -7.62 -16.83 32.88
N PRO A 422 -8.05 -17.27 34.09
CA PRO A 422 -9.45 -17.25 34.48
C PRO A 422 -9.98 -15.81 34.54
N LYS A 423 -11.21 -15.63 34.06
CA LYS A 423 -11.90 -14.36 33.83
C LYS A 423 -11.76 -13.36 35.00
N LEU A 424 -11.22 -12.18 34.72
CA LEU A 424 -11.53 -10.97 35.48
C LEU A 424 -13.00 -10.57 35.20
N ARG A 425 -13.90 -10.85 36.14
CA ARG A 425 -15.25 -10.25 36.17
C ARG A 425 -15.19 -8.96 36.98
N GLU A 426 -15.42 -7.84 36.30
CA GLU A 426 -16.27 -6.74 36.78
C GLU A 426 -16.72 -5.93 35.56
N GLU A 427 -18.03 -5.82 35.37
CA GLU A 427 -18.64 -5.05 34.28
C GLU A 427 -18.65 -3.55 34.62
N LEU A 428 -18.00 -2.72 33.80
CA LEU A 428 -18.20 -1.27 33.87
C LEU A 428 -19.58 -0.90 33.31
N LYS A 429 -20.47 -0.44 34.20
CA LYS A 429 -21.79 0.11 33.83
C LYS A 429 -21.62 1.48 33.17
N PHE A 430 -22.11 1.63 31.94
CA PHE A 430 -22.20 2.91 31.24
C PHE A 430 -23.47 3.67 31.66
N GLN A 431 -23.39 4.43 32.74
CA GLN A 431 -24.38 5.44 33.14
C GLN A 431 -23.64 6.71 33.57
N ASN A 432 -24.18 7.89 33.28
CA ASN A 432 -23.71 9.11 33.96
C ASN A 432 -24.27 9.14 35.40
N LYS A 433 -23.86 10.13 36.21
CA LYS A 433 -24.26 10.26 37.64
C LYS A 433 -25.79 10.35 37.87
N SER A 434 -26.60 10.45 36.83
CA SER A 434 -28.06 10.56 36.90
C SER A 434 -28.80 9.35 36.31
N GLY A 435 -28.11 8.33 35.80
CA GLY A 435 -28.72 7.05 35.39
C GLY A 435 -29.17 6.92 33.93
N ASP A 436 -29.06 7.96 33.11
CA ASP A 436 -29.55 7.95 31.72
C ASP A 436 -28.53 7.46 30.68
N LYS A 437 -29.02 6.77 29.63
CA LYS A 437 -28.21 6.27 28.50
C LYS A 437 -27.87 7.42 27.51
N SER A 438 -26.59 7.68 27.27
CA SER A 438 -26.12 8.81 26.44
C SER A 438 -25.85 8.44 24.96
N LEU A 439 -26.33 9.29 24.03
CA LEU A 439 -26.37 9.09 22.55
C LEU A 439 -25.25 9.84 21.77
N LEU A 440 -24.19 10.31 22.42
CA LEU A 440 -23.27 11.30 21.84
C LEU A 440 -22.33 10.83 20.71
N THR A 441 -22.47 9.61 20.17
CA THR A 441 -21.47 9.04 19.24
C THR A 441 -22.05 8.24 18.07
N LEU A 442 -23.35 8.37 17.77
CA LEU A 442 -23.96 7.66 16.65
C LEU A 442 -23.80 8.40 15.30
N PRO A 443 -23.55 7.68 14.18
CA PRO A 443 -23.36 8.24 12.85
C PRO A 443 -24.50 9.12 12.31
N GLY A 444 -25.73 8.93 12.81
CA GLY A 444 -26.90 9.72 12.41
C GLY A 444 -27.06 11.08 13.10
N THR A 445 -26.20 11.42 14.07
CA THR A 445 -26.39 12.64 14.86
C THR A 445 -25.81 13.88 14.17
N LYS A 446 -26.48 15.03 14.32
CA LYS A 446 -25.99 16.34 13.80
C LYS A 446 -24.58 16.68 14.31
N LYS A 447 -24.23 16.24 15.52
CA LYS A 447 -22.89 16.43 16.13
C LYS A 447 -21.82 15.57 15.44
N PHE A 448 -22.11 14.30 15.13
CA PHE A 448 -21.21 13.45 14.35
C PHE A 448 -20.98 14.01 12.94
N GLN A 449 -22.05 14.45 12.26
CA GLN A 449 -21.95 15.04 10.92
C GLN A 449 -21.11 16.33 10.93
N LYS A 450 -21.23 17.15 11.98
CA LYS A 450 -20.40 18.35 12.18
C LYS A 450 -18.92 17.99 12.43
N MET A 451 -18.65 17.01 13.30
CA MET A 451 -17.28 16.55 13.59
C MET A 451 -16.59 15.92 12.37
N LYS A 452 -17.30 15.06 11.63
CA LYS A 452 -16.86 14.44 10.37
C LYS A 452 -16.46 15.49 9.34
N LYS A 453 -17.26 16.54 9.19
CA LYS A 453 -17.02 17.64 8.23
C LYS A 453 -15.76 18.45 8.56
N THR A 454 -15.35 18.47 9.83
CA THR A 454 -14.19 19.24 10.33
C THR A 454 -12.93 18.40 10.55
N SER A 455 -12.95 17.09 10.23
CA SER A 455 -11.83 16.18 10.48
C SER A 455 -11.20 15.69 9.17
N SER A 456 -9.88 15.80 9.05
CA SER A 456 -9.11 15.30 7.90
C SER A 456 -8.56 13.89 8.17
N PRO A 457 -8.62 12.95 7.20
CA PRO A 457 -8.14 11.58 7.37
C PRO A 457 -6.73 11.48 7.95
N GLY A 458 -6.54 10.58 8.93
CA GLY A 458 -5.24 10.35 9.58
C GLY A 458 -4.86 11.34 10.68
N THR A 459 -5.67 12.36 10.96
CA THR A 459 -5.44 13.30 12.07
C THR A 459 -6.01 12.79 13.39
N GLU A 460 -5.49 13.27 14.52
CA GLU A 460 -6.01 12.93 15.86
C GLU A 460 -7.51 13.26 16.01
N LYS A 461 -7.98 14.35 15.37
CA LYS A 461 -9.40 14.72 15.33
C LYS A 461 -10.23 13.70 14.54
N TRP A 462 -9.69 13.16 13.45
CA TRP A 462 -10.30 12.07 12.70
C TRP A 462 -10.33 10.79 13.54
N PHE A 463 -9.22 10.44 14.21
CA PHE A 463 -9.23 9.32 15.14
C PHE A 463 -10.24 9.53 16.27
N LYS A 464 -10.35 10.70 16.90
CA LYS A 464 -11.35 10.97 17.95
C LYS A 464 -12.79 10.91 17.45
N ALA A 465 -13.06 11.37 16.24
CA ALA A 465 -14.40 11.32 15.64
C ALA A 465 -14.87 9.88 15.31
N TYR A 466 -13.93 8.99 14.98
CA TYR A 466 -14.23 7.60 14.59
C TYR A 466 -13.89 6.55 15.68
N ARG A 467 -13.11 6.94 16.71
CA ARG A 467 -12.76 6.11 17.89
C ARG A 467 -13.95 5.89 18.81
N THR A 468 -14.97 6.75 18.76
CA THR A 468 -16.19 6.58 19.54
C THR A 468 -17.21 5.64 18.89
N LEU A 469 -16.74 4.55 18.27
CA LEU A 469 -17.52 3.35 17.95
C LEU A 469 -17.37 2.24 19.04
N PRO A 470 -17.52 2.50 20.37
CA PRO A 470 -17.37 1.46 21.37
C PRO A 470 -18.56 0.48 21.44
N TYR A 471 -19.60 0.66 20.61
CA TYR A 471 -20.77 -0.23 20.62
C TYR A 471 -20.55 -1.60 19.97
N LEU A 472 -19.42 -1.84 19.30
CA LEU A 472 -19.09 -3.16 18.70
C LEU A 472 -18.35 -4.11 19.64
N THR A 473 -18.02 -3.70 20.88
CA THR A 473 -17.31 -4.58 21.82
C THR A 473 -17.91 -4.52 23.22
N LYS A 474 -19.14 -5.03 23.39
CA LYS A 474 -19.50 -5.60 24.69
C LYS A 474 -18.63 -6.85 24.91
N GLY A 475 -17.56 -6.71 25.68
CA GLY A 475 -16.87 -7.85 26.31
C GLY A 475 -15.68 -8.50 25.58
N ARG A 476 -15.17 -7.96 24.46
CA ARG A 476 -13.89 -8.44 23.89
C ARG A 476 -12.84 -7.34 23.99
N LYS A 477 -11.85 -7.54 24.87
CA LYS A 477 -10.59 -6.79 24.92
C LYS A 477 -10.07 -6.61 23.49
N ASN A 478 -9.53 -5.42 23.18
CA ASN A 478 -8.89 -5.00 21.93
C ASN A 478 -7.93 -6.04 21.31
N HIS A 479 -8.45 -7.12 20.73
CA HIS A 479 -7.68 -8.13 20.01
C HIS A 479 -7.28 -7.67 18.60
N TYR A 480 -7.83 -6.53 18.15
CA TYR A 480 -7.55 -5.95 16.84
C TYR A 480 -6.15 -5.28 16.75
N MET A 481 -5.40 -5.24 17.85
CA MET A 481 -4.02 -4.70 17.91
C MET A 481 -3.11 -5.53 18.85
N LEU A 482 -3.20 -6.86 18.85
CA LEU A 482 -2.05 -7.67 19.33
C LEU A 482 -0.92 -7.57 18.30
N PRO A 483 0.34 -7.39 18.73
CA PRO A 483 1.36 -6.76 17.90
C PRO A 483 1.69 -7.68 16.73
N VAL A 484 1.34 -7.21 15.54
CA VAL A 484 1.76 -7.76 14.23
C VAL A 484 3.24 -8.17 14.25
N LYS A 485 4.07 -7.46 15.03
CA LYS A 485 5.49 -7.74 15.31
C LYS A 485 5.79 -9.14 15.87
N GLU A 486 4.98 -9.66 16.79
CA GLU A 486 5.25 -10.95 17.46
C GLU A 486 4.91 -12.13 16.54
N GLN A 487 3.81 -12.02 15.78
CA GLN A 487 3.46 -12.99 14.73
C GLN A 487 4.44 -12.91 13.54
N ILE A 488 4.91 -11.70 13.17
CA ILE A 488 5.98 -11.52 12.19
C ILE A 488 7.27 -12.22 12.64
N ASN A 489 7.70 -12.05 13.90
CA ASN A 489 8.91 -12.69 14.43
C ASN A 489 8.81 -14.22 14.43
N ILE A 490 7.66 -14.80 14.79
CA ILE A 490 7.45 -16.26 14.72
C ILE A 490 7.56 -16.75 13.26
N LEU A 491 6.97 -16.01 12.32
CA LEU A 491 7.03 -16.30 10.89
C LEU A 491 8.42 -16.12 10.29
N GLU A 492 9.15 -15.06 10.65
CA GLU A 492 10.52 -14.81 10.19
C GLU A 492 11.47 -15.90 10.68
N ASN A 493 11.29 -16.38 11.92
CA ASN A 493 12.05 -17.52 12.44
C ASN A 493 11.69 -18.84 11.71
N GLN A 494 10.42 -19.06 11.37
CA GLN A 494 10.00 -20.21 10.57
C GLN A 494 10.58 -20.16 9.14
N ILE A 495 10.60 -18.99 8.50
CA ILE A 495 11.17 -18.76 7.16
C ILE A 495 12.69 -18.89 7.18
N LYS A 496 13.37 -18.37 8.23
CA LYS A 496 14.82 -18.49 8.41
C LYS A 496 15.27 -19.94 8.54
N GLN A 497 14.55 -20.76 9.32
CA GLN A 497 14.79 -22.20 9.42
C GLN A 497 14.55 -22.97 8.12
N LEU A 498 13.72 -22.44 7.21
CA LEU A 498 13.45 -23.06 5.89
C LEU A 498 14.52 -22.68 4.85
N LYS A 499 15.06 -21.46 4.90
CA LYS A 499 16.20 -21.03 4.05
C LYS A 499 17.48 -21.82 4.33
N GLU A 500 17.62 -22.39 5.53
CA GLU A 500 18.80 -23.17 5.94
C GLU A 500 18.80 -24.63 5.46
N LYS A 501 17.71 -25.16 4.91
CA LYS A 501 17.71 -26.52 4.35
C LYS A 501 18.05 -26.48 2.87
N TRP A 502 19.32 -26.76 2.58
CA TRP A 502 19.77 -27.14 1.25
C TRP A 502 18.88 -28.22 0.63
N SER A 503 18.53 -28.06 -0.64
CA SER A 503 17.80 -29.08 -1.39
C SER A 503 18.61 -30.38 -1.42
N GLU A 504 17.95 -31.53 -1.43
CA GLU A 504 18.65 -32.83 -1.52
C GLU A 504 19.46 -32.94 -2.82
N LYS A 505 19.02 -32.28 -3.89
CA LYS A 505 19.77 -32.12 -5.15
C LYS A 505 21.08 -31.37 -4.91
N TYR A 506 21.05 -30.23 -4.19
CA TYR A 506 22.26 -29.48 -3.86
C TYR A 506 23.18 -30.26 -2.92
N LYS A 507 22.65 -30.91 -1.87
CA LYS A 507 23.44 -31.74 -0.95
C LYS A 507 24.19 -32.88 -1.63
N LYS A 508 23.57 -33.49 -2.66
CA LYS A 508 24.19 -34.55 -3.48
C LYS A 508 25.26 -34.01 -4.42
N ALA A 509 25.07 -32.79 -4.94
CA ALA A 509 25.98 -32.12 -5.86
C ALA A 509 27.21 -31.48 -5.19
N ILE A 510 27.29 -31.44 -3.85
CA ILE A 510 28.46 -30.92 -3.14
C ILE A 510 29.63 -31.88 -3.29
N ASP A 511 30.69 -31.37 -3.91
CA ASP A 511 31.99 -32.03 -3.97
C ASP A 511 32.68 -31.99 -2.59
N CYS A 512 32.66 -33.11 -1.89
CA CYS A 512 33.29 -33.25 -0.59
C CYS A 512 34.82 -33.42 -0.64
N SER A 513 35.39 -33.54 -1.83
CA SER A 513 36.85 -33.48 -2.04
C SER A 513 37.34 -32.02 -2.04
N ASN A 514 36.48 -31.06 -2.37
CA ASN A 514 36.81 -29.62 -2.35
C ASN A 514 35.64 -28.73 -1.88
N PRO A 515 35.26 -28.78 -0.60
CA PRO A 515 34.10 -28.04 -0.07
C PRO A 515 34.37 -26.53 0.02
N LYS A 516 33.53 -25.73 -0.65
CA LYS A 516 33.58 -24.26 -0.66
C LYS A 516 32.79 -23.68 0.53
N GLY A 517 33.51 -23.14 1.50
CA GLY A 517 32.95 -22.43 2.64
C GLY A 517 32.56 -23.31 3.83
N PHE A 518 32.19 -22.67 4.94
CA PHE A 518 31.98 -23.31 6.24
C PHE A 518 30.85 -24.34 6.22
N SER A 519 29.72 -24.02 5.59
CA SER A 519 28.55 -24.89 5.53
C SER A 519 28.78 -26.16 4.70
N GLN A 520 29.59 -26.12 3.62
CA GLN A 520 29.88 -27.30 2.79
C GLN A 520 30.85 -28.24 3.53
N LYS A 521 31.82 -27.67 4.26
CA LYS A 521 32.74 -28.42 5.12
C LYS A 521 31.99 -29.18 6.22
N ALA A 522 31.00 -28.54 6.87
CA ALA A 522 30.19 -29.18 7.90
C ALA A 522 29.31 -30.33 7.37
N HIS A 523 28.66 -30.15 6.21
CA HIS A 523 27.88 -31.20 5.54
C HIS A 523 28.74 -32.39 5.12
N CYS A 524 29.91 -32.14 4.53
CA CYS A 524 30.84 -33.19 4.11
C CYS A 524 31.45 -33.95 5.29
N ALA A 525 31.72 -33.28 6.41
CA ALA A 525 32.13 -33.93 7.65
C ALA A 525 31.03 -34.85 8.20
N GLY A 526 29.75 -34.44 8.12
CA GLY A 526 28.61 -35.28 8.50
C GLY A 526 28.40 -36.48 7.57
N ARG A 527 28.69 -36.34 6.27
CA ARG A 527 28.60 -37.43 5.28
C ARG A 527 29.67 -38.51 5.53
N LYS A 528 30.89 -38.10 5.88
CA LYS A 528 31.99 -39.02 6.25
C LYS A 528 31.75 -39.79 7.56
N LYS A 529 30.91 -39.28 8.47
CA LYS A 529 30.54 -39.98 9.71
C LYS A 529 29.39 -40.99 9.54
N LYS A 530 28.73 -41.00 8.38
CA LYS A 530 27.61 -41.89 8.05
C LYS A 530 27.97 -42.98 7.02
N GLN A 531 29.19 -42.92 6.48
CA GLN A 531 29.91 -44.03 5.87
C GLN A 531 30.75 -44.67 6.95
#